data_AF-A0A5J5V0V6-F1
#
_entry.id   AF-A0A5J5V0V6-F1
#
_cell.length_a   1.000
_cell.length_b   1.000
_cell.length_c   1.000
_cell.angle_alpha   90.00
_cell.angle_beta   90.00
_cell.angle_gamma   90.00
#
_symmetry.space_group_name_H-M   'P 1'
#
loop_
_entity.id
_entity.type
_entity.pdbx_description
1 polymer ?
#
loop_
_entity_poly.entity_id
_entity_poly.type
_entity_poly.pdbx_seq_one_letter_code
_entity_poly.pdbx_strand_id
1 'polypeptide(L)'
;MGKPVGLFDLENHFAFYGAYHSNPINIFIHTLFVWPIFFTSLVLFYFTPTICDFSQSGILPSGFNHVLVFNYGFLFALIYGLFYVILDKKAGSLAALICLVCWVGATFLAAHLGYSLAWK
;
A
#
# COMPACT_ATOMS: atom_id res chain seq x y z
N MET A 1 33.89 26.63 3.59
CA MET A 1 33.42 25.94 4.81
C MET A 1 31.93 26.16 4.91
N GLY A 2 31.11 25.10 4.74
CA GLY A 2 29.65 25.22 4.84
C GLY A 2 29.22 25.50 6.28
N LYS A 3 28.17 26.31 6.47
CA LYS A 3 27.58 26.56 7.78
C LYS A 3 27.15 25.21 8.40
N PRO A 4 27.36 24.99 9.71
CA PRO A 4 26.83 23.81 10.38
C PRO A 4 25.30 23.80 10.24
N VAL A 5 24.76 22.66 9.79
CA VAL A 5 23.31 22.50 9.58
C VAL A 5 22.63 22.56 10.95
N GLY A 6 21.82 23.59 11.16
CA GLY A 6 21.04 23.75 12.37
C GLY A 6 19.88 22.75 12.42
N LEU A 7 19.42 22.40 13.63
CA LEU A 7 18.26 21.52 13.82
C LEU A 7 16.99 22.05 13.11
N PHE A 8 16.86 23.37 12.98
CA PHE A 8 15.73 24.05 12.34
C PHE A 8 16.09 24.66 10.97
N ASP A 9 17.22 24.27 10.39
CA ASP A 9 17.63 24.71 9.06
C ASP A 9 16.86 23.94 7.98
N LEU A 10 15.58 24.29 7.84
CA LEU A 10 14.65 23.62 6.94
C LEU A 10 15.14 23.60 5.49
N GLU A 11 15.83 24.66 5.04
CA GLU A 11 16.36 24.73 3.68
C GLU A 11 17.35 23.61 3.42
N ASN A 12 18.35 23.42 4.30
CA ASN A 12 19.32 22.34 4.15
C ASN A 12 18.69 20.96 4.32
N HIS A 13 17.74 20.78 5.25
CA HIS A 13 17.04 19.50 5.43
C HIS A 13 16.17 19.13 4.22
N PHE A 14 15.40 20.07 3.68
CA PHE A 14 14.60 19.85 2.48
C PHE A 14 15.45 19.68 1.22
N ALA A 15 16.56 20.42 1.09
CA ALA A 15 17.49 20.24 -0.03
C ALA A 15 18.16 18.85 -0.01
N PHE A 16 18.58 18.38 1.16
CA PHE A 16 19.12 17.03 1.34
C PHE A 16 18.05 15.96 1.04
N TYR A 17 16.84 16.12 1.58
CA TYR A 17 15.72 15.22 1.31
C TYR A 17 15.31 15.22 -0.18
N GLY A 18 15.32 16.39 -0.83
CA GLY A 18 15.08 16.53 -2.27
C GLY A 18 16.15 15.82 -3.10
N ALA A 19 17.43 15.99 -2.75
CA ALA A 19 18.54 15.30 -3.41
C ALA A 19 18.44 13.78 -3.30
N TYR A 20 17.86 13.26 -2.21
CA TYR A 20 17.58 11.83 -2.05
C TYR A 20 16.63 11.30 -3.14
N HIS A 21 15.67 12.11 -3.59
CA HIS A 21 14.69 11.77 -4.63
C HIS A 21 15.20 12.00 -6.06
N SER A 22 16.39 12.55 -6.23
CA SER A 22 17.07 12.69 -7.53
C SER A 22 18.08 11.57 -7.78
N ASN A 23 18.41 10.77 -6.76
CA ASN A 23 19.35 9.66 -6.88
C ASN A 23 18.65 8.43 -7.51
N PRO A 24 19.10 7.92 -8.67
CA PRO A 24 18.43 6.82 -9.37
C PRO A 24 18.40 5.52 -8.57
N ILE A 25 19.41 5.25 -7.73
CA ILE A 25 19.44 4.07 -6.86
C ILE A 25 18.34 4.16 -5.80
N ASN A 26 18.17 5.34 -5.18
CA ASN A 26 17.13 5.55 -4.18
C ASN A 26 15.73 5.46 -4.78
N ILE A 27 15.52 6.05 -5.96
CA ILE A 27 14.25 5.95 -6.69
C ILE A 27 13.94 4.49 -6.99
N PHE A 28 14.94 3.71 -7.44
CA PHE A 28 14.77 2.28 -7.70
C PHE A 28 14.41 1.50 -6.44
N ILE A 29 15.14 1.70 -5.34
CA ILE A 29 14.85 1.07 -4.06
C ILE A 29 13.42 1.43 -3.61
N HIS A 30 13.05 2.71 -3.67
CA HIS A 30 11.71 3.16 -3.29
C HIS A 30 10.61 2.52 -4.14
N THR A 31 10.76 2.55 -5.46
CA THR A 31 9.77 1.99 -6.39
C THR A 31 9.67 0.47 -6.29
N LEU A 32 10.72 -0.24 -5.85
CA LEU A 32 10.69 -1.68 -5.62
C LEU A 32 10.04 -2.04 -4.27
N PHE A 33 10.44 -1.38 -3.18
CA PHE A 33 10.09 -1.79 -1.82
C PHE A 33 8.79 -1.19 -1.28
N VAL A 34 8.21 -0.19 -1.94
CA VAL A 34 6.89 0.34 -1.55
C VAL A 34 5.80 -0.74 -1.61
N TRP A 35 5.86 -1.66 -2.58
CA TRP A 35 4.82 -2.69 -2.77
C TRP A 35 4.87 -3.80 -1.72
N PRO A 36 6.03 -4.37 -1.35
CA PRO A 36 6.11 -5.27 -0.21
C PRO A 36 5.61 -4.66 1.10
N ILE A 37 5.98 -3.39 1.39
CA ILE A 37 5.53 -2.69 2.60
C ILE A 37 4.01 -2.50 2.59
N PHE A 38 3.48 -2.07 1.45
CA PHE A 38 2.05 -1.92 1.25
C PHE A 38 1.31 -3.26 1.41
N PHE A 39 1.83 -4.34 0.82
CA PHE A 39 1.28 -5.69 0.90
C PHE A 39 1.25 -6.23 2.33
N THR A 40 2.35 -6.11 3.09
CA THR A 40 2.40 -6.61 4.48
C THR A 40 1.45 -5.82 5.38
N SER A 41 1.29 -4.51 5.15
CA SER A 41 0.29 -3.70 5.85
C SER A 41 -1.13 -4.23 5.62
N LEU A 42 -1.44 -4.62 4.38
CA LEU A 42 -2.74 -5.20 4.02
C LEU A 42 -2.97 -6.58 4.67
N VAL A 43 -1.94 -7.41 4.80
CA VAL A 43 -2.02 -8.70 5.52
C VAL A 43 -2.42 -8.46 6.98
N LEU A 44 -1.88 -7.43 7.63
CA LEU A 44 -2.28 -7.07 8.99
C LEU A 44 -3.69 -6.48 9.06
N PHE A 45 -4.05 -5.61 8.11
CA PHE A 45 -5.37 -5.01 8.05
C PHE A 45 -6.48 -6.00 7.71
N TYR A 46 -6.17 -7.17 7.17
CA TYR A 46 -7.13 -8.25 6.95
C TYR A 46 -7.92 -8.59 8.22
N PHE A 47 -7.30 -8.49 9.41
CA PHE A 47 -7.94 -8.83 10.69
C PHE A 47 -8.77 -7.69 11.30
N THR A 48 -8.96 -6.59 10.57
CA THR A 48 -9.85 -5.50 11.00
C THR A 48 -11.33 -5.86 10.71
N PRO A 49 -12.29 -5.34 11.50
CA PRO A 49 -13.71 -5.61 11.28
C PRO A 49 -14.16 -5.23 9.86
N THR A 50 -15.04 -6.06 9.29
CA THR A 50 -15.68 -5.79 8.00
C THR A 50 -16.51 -4.51 8.06
N ILE A 51 -16.36 -3.66 7.04
CA ILE A 51 -17.09 -2.39 6.90
C ILE A 51 -18.34 -2.60 6.06
N CYS A 52 -18.26 -3.43 5.02
CA CYS A 52 -19.39 -3.82 4.17
C CYS A 52 -19.33 -5.32 3.88
N ASP A 53 -20.44 -6.02 4.04
CA ASP A 53 -20.53 -7.44 3.69
C ASP A 53 -21.28 -7.61 2.35
N PHE A 54 -20.55 -8.06 1.34
CA PHE A 54 -21.09 -8.38 0.02
C PHE A 54 -21.10 -9.88 -0.28
N SER A 55 -20.80 -10.74 0.70
CA SER A 55 -20.67 -12.19 0.52
C SER A 55 -21.94 -12.85 -0.05
N GLN A 56 -23.11 -12.27 0.21
CA GLN A 56 -24.42 -12.74 -0.27
C GLN A 56 -24.92 -12.02 -1.54
N SER A 57 -24.19 -11.04 -2.06
CA SER A 57 -24.65 -10.18 -3.16
C SER A 57 -24.66 -10.89 -4.53
N GLY A 58 -23.97 -12.04 -4.66
CA GLY A 58 -23.82 -12.75 -5.93
C GLY A 58 -22.95 -12.04 -6.97
N ILE A 59 -22.31 -10.93 -6.60
CA ILE A 59 -21.50 -10.10 -7.51
C ILE A 59 -20.14 -10.75 -7.80
N LEU A 60 -19.52 -11.39 -6.80
CA LEU A 60 -18.25 -12.10 -6.98
C LEU A 60 -18.50 -13.60 -7.17
N PRO A 61 -17.60 -14.32 -7.86
CA PRO A 61 -17.67 -15.78 -7.94
C PRO A 61 -17.63 -16.39 -6.53
N SER A 62 -18.33 -17.50 -6.32
CA SER A 62 -18.51 -18.15 -5.00
C SER A 62 -17.19 -18.43 -4.26
N GLY A 63 -16.11 -18.73 -4.99
CA GLY A 63 -14.78 -18.96 -4.40
C GLY A 63 -14.11 -17.70 -3.82
N PHE A 64 -14.52 -16.50 -4.24
CA PHE A 64 -13.98 -15.22 -3.77
C PHE A 64 -14.84 -14.56 -2.70
N ASN A 65 -16.16 -14.83 -2.67
CA ASN A 65 -17.13 -14.18 -1.77
C ASN A 65 -16.81 -14.33 -0.28
N HIS A 66 -16.21 -15.44 0.12
CA HIS A 66 -15.88 -15.70 1.52
C HIS A 66 -14.48 -15.24 1.91
N VAL A 67 -13.62 -14.96 0.92
CA VAL A 67 -12.22 -14.61 1.16
C VAL A 67 -12.04 -13.10 1.07
N LEU A 68 -12.61 -12.42 0.07
CA LEU A 68 -12.47 -10.97 -0.09
C LEU A 68 -13.26 -10.22 0.99
N VAL A 69 -12.54 -9.68 1.97
CA VAL A 69 -13.11 -8.89 3.07
C VAL A 69 -12.99 -7.40 2.74
N PHE A 70 -14.14 -6.71 2.73
CA PHE A 70 -14.20 -5.25 2.56
C PHE A 70 -14.06 -4.56 3.92
N ASN A 71 -12.82 -4.45 4.39
CA ASN A 71 -12.44 -3.83 5.66
C ASN A 71 -11.47 -2.65 5.45
N TYR A 72 -10.70 -2.28 6.48
CA TYR A 72 -9.71 -1.21 6.35
C TYR A 72 -8.61 -1.51 5.34
N GLY A 73 -8.28 -2.78 5.08
CA GLY A 73 -7.34 -3.16 4.02
C GLY A 73 -7.87 -2.79 2.64
N PHE A 74 -9.15 -3.07 2.37
CA PHE A 74 -9.81 -2.66 1.12
C PHE A 74 -9.83 -1.13 0.97
N LEU A 75 -10.25 -0.40 2.00
CA LEU A 75 -10.28 1.06 1.95
C LEU A 75 -8.89 1.66 1.74
N PHE A 76 -7.88 1.11 2.40
CA PHE A 76 -6.50 1.55 2.25
C PHE A 76 -6.02 1.37 0.81
N ALA A 77 -6.30 0.21 0.19
CA ALA A 77 -5.96 -0.02 -1.21
C ALA A 77 -6.75 0.85 -2.20
N LEU A 78 -8.03 1.10 -1.93
CA LEU A 78 -8.85 1.98 -2.75
C LEU A 78 -8.32 3.42 -2.70
N ILE A 79 -8.04 3.93 -1.50
CA ILE A 79 -7.54 5.31 -1.30
C ILE A 79 -6.21 5.49 -2.01
N TYR A 80 -5.24 4.59 -1.82
CA TYR A 80 -3.93 4.69 -2.48
C TYR A 80 -4.03 4.51 -4.00
N GLY A 81 -4.86 3.58 -4.48
CA GLY A 81 -5.09 3.40 -5.91
C GLY A 81 -5.66 4.66 -6.57
N LEU A 82 -6.69 5.27 -5.97
CA LEU A 82 -7.26 6.53 -6.45
C LEU A 82 -6.25 7.68 -6.37
N PHE A 83 -5.52 7.78 -5.27
CA PHE A 83 -4.48 8.78 -5.08
C PHE A 83 -3.42 8.72 -6.19
N TYR A 84 -2.91 7.52 -6.52
CA TYR A 84 -1.94 7.37 -7.59
C TYR A 84 -2.50 7.75 -8.96
N VAL A 85 -3.75 7.37 -9.29
CA VAL A 85 -4.40 7.76 -10.56
C VAL A 85 -4.58 9.28 -10.67
N ILE A 86 -4.89 9.96 -9.57
CA ILE A 86 -5.00 11.42 -9.51
C ILE A 86 -3.65 12.08 -9.78
N LEU A 87 -2.55 11.52 -9.25
CA LEU A 87 -1.20 12.05 -9.45
C LEU A 87 -0.72 11.92 -10.90
N ASP A 88 -0.89 10.75 -11.50
CA ASP A 88 -0.57 10.51 -12.91
C ASP A 88 -1.50 9.44 -13.50
N LYS A 89 -2.20 9.76 -14.59
CA LYS A 89 -3.21 8.84 -15.13
C LYS A 89 -2.61 7.52 -15.63
N LYS A 90 -1.39 7.52 -16.17
CA LYS A 90 -0.80 6.33 -16.82
C LYS A 90 -0.08 5.48 -15.79
N ALA A 91 0.93 6.04 -15.13
CA ALA A 91 1.69 5.36 -14.09
C ALA A 91 0.80 5.05 -12.88
N GLY A 92 -0.11 5.96 -12.55
CA GLY A 92 -1.05 5.77 -11.45
C GLY A 92 -2.10 4.69 -11.71
N SER A 93 -2.54 4.50 -12.96
CA SER A 93 -3.41 3.35 -13.29
C SER A 93 -2.69 2.02 -13.10
N LEU A 94 -1.40 1.96 -13.44
CA LEU A 94 -0.58 0.77 -13.16
C LEU A 94 -0.42 0.57 -11.64
N ALA A 95 -0.12 1.63 -10.89
CA ALA A 95 -0.04 1.57 -9.43
C ALA A 95 -1.36 1.12 -8.79
N ALA A 96 -2.50 1.61 -9.27
CA ALA A 96 -3.82 1.20 -8.80
C ALA A 96 -4.09 -0.29 -9.05
N LEU A 97 -3.68 -0.81 -10.21
CA LEU A 97 -3.74 -2.24 -10.49
C LEU A 97 -2.86 -3.03 -9.51
N ILE A 98 -1.64 -2.56 -9.22
CA ILE A 98 -0.76 -3.20 -8.24
C ILE A 98 -1.39 -3.16 -6.84
N CYS A 99 -1.98 -2.04 -6.41
CA CYS A 99 -2.71 -1.95 -5.15
C CYS A 99 -3.84 -2.98 -5.06
N LEU A 100 -4.61 -3.16 -6.14
CA LEU A 100 -5.68 -4.15 -6.21
C LEU A 100 -5.13 -5.58 -6.10
N VAL A 101 -4.08 -5.91 -6.85
CA VAL A 101 -3.41 -7.22 -6.79
C VAL A 101 -2.85 -7.48 -5.39
N CYS A 102 -2.23 -6.48 -4.76
CA CYS A 102 -1.73 -6.58 -3.39
C CYS A 102 -2.87 -6.84 -2.40
N TRP A 103 -4.00 -6.14 -2.50
CA TRP A 103 -5.15 -6.37 -1.61
C TRP A 103 -5.73 -7.76 -1.76
N VAL A 104 -5.96 -8.22 -2.99
CA VAL A 104 -6.45 -9.59 -3.25
C VAL A 104 -5.45 -10.61 -2.70
N GLY A 105 -4.18 -10.51 -3.07
CA GLY A 105 -3.14 -11.46 -2.62
C GLY A 105 -2.97 -11.48 -1.10
N ALA A 106 -2.95 -10.31 -0.46
CA ALA A 106 -2.82 -10.20 1.00
C ALA A 106 -4.01 -10.82 1.72
N THR A 107 -5.21 -10.64 1.17
CA THR A 107 -6.44 -11.24 1.71
C THR A 107 -6.36 -12.78 1.65
N PHE A 108 -6.00 -13.36 0.49
CA PHE A 108 -5.84 -14.81 0.37
C PHE A 108 -4.75 -15.35 1.30
N LEU A 109 -3.61 -14.66 1.38
CA LEU A 109 -2.51 -15.08 2.25
C LEU A 109 -2.89 -15.01 3.73
N ALA A 110 -3.48 -13.90 4.18
CA ALA A 110 -3.88 -13.71 5.57
C ALA A 110 -4.98 -14.70 5.98
N ALA A 111 -5.93 -15.01 5.08
CA ALA A 111 -6.94 -16.04 5.29
C ALA A 111 -6.30 -17.43 5.47
N HIS A 112 -5.24 -17.74 4.71
CA HIS A 112 -4.52 -19.01 4.83
C HIS A 112 -3.66 -19.10 6.10
N LEU A 113 -2.95 -18.03 6.47
CA LEU A 113 -2.07 -18.00 7.63
C LEU A 113 -2.84 -17.92 8.96
N GLY A 114 -3.98 -17.22 8.97
CA GLY A 114 -4.68 -16.86 10.19
C GLY A 114 -3.93 -15.82 11.03
N TYR A 115 -4.59 -15.31 12.09
CA TYR A 115 -4.08 -14.17 12.88
C TYR A 115 -2.68 -14.44 13.43
N SER A 116 -2.49 -15.51 14.20
CA SER A 116 -1.23 -15.77 14.92
C SER A 116 0.00 -15.84 14.02
N LEU A 117 -0.11 -16.46 12.84
CA LEU A 117 1.02 -16.62 11.93
C LEU A 117 1.27 -15.37 11.08
N ALA A 118 0.24 -14.57 10.79
CA ALA A 118 0.38 -13.32 10.04
C ALA A 118 1.16 -12.22 10.80
N TRP A 119 1.32 -12.36 12.11
CA TRP A 119 2.10 -11.43 12.96
C TRP A 119 3.55 -11.88 13.22
N LYS A 120 3.99 -13.00 12.65
CA LYS A 120 5.35 -13.55 12.81
C LYS A 120 6.22 -13.22 11.61
#